data_AF-A0A516X116-F1
#
_entry.id   AF-A0A516X116-F1
#
_cell.length_a   1.000
_cell.length_b   1.000
_cell.length_c   1.000
_cell.angle_alpha   90.00
_cell.angle_beta   90.00
_cell.angle_gamma   90.00
#
_symmetry.space_group_name_H-M   'P 1'
#
loop_
_entity.id
_entity.type
_entity.pdbx_description
1 polymer ?
#
loop_
_entity_poly.entity_id
_entity_poly.type
_entity_poly.pdbx_seq_one_letter_code
_entity_poly.pdbx_strand_id
1 'polypeptide(L)'
;MNRAIKDIADWAASQGWTVTDDTKGYTRFYSPDGEYVVRYPATPSNPYRRMLDLTVALKKAGLQIPPPSKKELRAQRRKDR
;
A
#
# COMPACT_ATOMS: atom_id res chain seq x y z
N MET A 1 2.00 6.69 10.94
CA MET A 1 1.34 6.34 9.65
C MET A 1 0.25 7.33 9.21
N ASN A 2 0.22 7.72 7.92
CA ASN A 2 -0.75 8.67 7.34
C ASN A 2 -2.13 8.01 7.08
N ARG A 3 -3.23 8.65 7.53
CA ARG A 3 -4.60 8.13 7.36
C ARG A 3 -5.00 7.94 5.90
N ALA A 4 -4.50 8.76 4.98
CA ALA A 4 -4.87 8.72 3.56
C ALA A 4 -4.44 7.42 2.86
N ILE A 5 -3.37 6.77 3.34
CA ILE A 5 -2.81 5.55 2.77
C ILE A 5 -2.92 4.36 3.73
N LYS A 6 -3.65 4.51 4.84
CA LYS A 6 -3.75 3.48 5.87
C LYS A 6 -4.31 2.18 5.29
N ASP A 7 -5.39 2.27 4.51
CA ASP A 7 -6.00 1.09 3.89
C ASP A 7 -5.06 0.39 2.90
N ILE A 8 -4.25 1.16 2.16
CA ILE A 8 -3.25 0.62 1.23
C ILE A 8 -2.09 -0.03 2.01
N ALA A 9 -1.64 0.59 3.10
CA ALA A 9 -0.59 0.06 3.96
C ALA A 9 -1.02 -1.23 4.66
N ASP A 10 -2.22 -1.27 5.23
CA ASP A 10 -2.78 -2.46 5.86
C ASP A 10 -2.95 -3.59 4.83
N TRP A 11 -3.39 -3.26 3.60
CA TRP A 11 -3.45 -4.22 2.50
C TRP A 11 -2.07 -4.74 2.09
N ALA A 12 -1.10 -3.86 1.86
CA ALA A 12 0.25 -4.23 1.51
C ALA A 12 0.85 -5.15 2.58
N ALA A 13 0.72 -4.78 3.86
CA ALA A 13 1.15 -5.60 4.98
C ALA A 13 0.49 -6.99 4.98
N SER A 14 -0.81 -7.08 4.66
CA SER A 14 -1.51 -8.38 4.53
C SER A 14 -0.97 -9.27 3.40
N GLN A 15 -0.35 -8.67 2.37
CA GLN A 15 0.29 -9.36 1.26
C GLN A 15 1.78 -9.65 1.52
N GLY A 16 2.27 -9.44 2.75
CA GLY A 16 3.67 -9.68 3.11
C GLY A 16 4.62 -8.54 2.76
N TRP A 17 4.11 -7.36 2.40
CA TRP A 17 4.95 -6.19 2.14
C TRP A 17 5.37 -5.52 3.43
N THR A 18 6.58 -4.95 3.44
CA THR A 18 7.06 -4.18 4.58
C THR A 18 6.69 -2.71 4.42
N VAL A 19 5.97 -2.15 5.39
CA VAL A 19 5.59 -0.74 5.42
C VAL A 19 6.15 -0.10 6.68
N THR A 20 6.95 0.96 6.52
CA THR A 20 7.63 1.65 7.63
C THR A 20 7.44 3.15 7.53
N ASP A 21 7.22 3.81 8.66
CA ASP A 21 7.30 5.26 8.76
C ASP A 21 8.69 5.73 9.18
N ASP A 22 9.19 6.72 8.46
CA ASP A 22 10.41 7.43 8.77
C ASP A 22 10.10 8.59 9.73
N THR A 23 11.03 8.88 10.64
CA THR A 23 11.10 10.08 11.49
C THR A 23 10.87 11.38 10.72
N LYS A 24 11.22 11.41 9.42
CA LYS A 24 10.99 12.54 8.50
C LYS A 24 9.54 12.66 8.01
N GLY A 25 8.63 11.82 8.49
CA GLY A 25 7.22 11.84 8.13
C GLY A 25 6.92 11.21 6.78
N TYR A 26 7.70 10.23 6.32
CA TYR A 26 7.40 9.48 5.09
C TYR A 26 6.99 8.07 5.44
N THR A 27 5.96 7.54 4.78
CA THR A 27 5.64 6.12 4.78
C THR A 27 6.29 5.46 3.57
N ARG A 28 7.16 4.49 3.79
CA ARG A 28 7.91 3.76 2.78
C ARG A 28 7.32 2.36 2.61
N PHE A 29 7.26 1.91 1.37
CA PHE A 29 6.78 0.59 0.98
C PHE A 29 7.94 -0.20 0.39
N TYR A 30 8.10 -1.41 0.89
CA TYR A 30 9.08 -2.38 0.43
C TYR A 30 8.37 -3.64 -0.02
N SER A 31 8.85 -4.24 -1.11
CA SER A 31 8.35 -5.53 -1.59
C SER A 31 8.59 -6.62 -0.55
N PRO A 32 7.92 -7.79 -0.66
CA PRO A 32 8.21 -8.95 0.20
C PRO A 32 9.67 -9.40 0.13
N ASP A 33 10.35 -9.13 -0.98
CA ASP A 33 11.78 -9.40 -1.19
C ASP A 33 12.70 -8.37 -0.50
N GLY A 34 12.13 -7.34 0.12
CA GLY A 34 12.86 -6.27 0.80
C GLY A 34 13.30 -5.12 -0.11
N GLU A 35 12.87 -5.09 -1.37
CA GLU A 35 13.21 -4.01 -2.31
C GLU A 35 12.38 -2.76 -2.01
N TYR A 36 13.03 -1.58 -1.97
CA TYR A 36 12.32 -0.32 -1.85
C TYR A 36 11.52 0.00 -3.11
N VAL A 37 10.20 0.20 -2.98
CA VAL A 37 9.30 0.48 -4.10
C VAL A 37 8.98 1.96 -4.19
N VAL A 38 8.43 2.54 -3.12
CA VAL A 38 7.90 3.92 -3.15
C VAL A 38 7.73 4.48 -1.75
N ARG A 39 7.68 5.82 -1.66
CA ARG A 39 7.38 6.55 -0.42
C ARG A 39 6.22 7.53 -0.62
N TYR A 40 5.48 7.74 0.46
CA TYR A 40 4.41 8.72 0.54
C TYR A 40 4.66 9.70 1.70
N PRO A 41 4.69 11.02 1.47
CA PRO A 41 4.86 12.00 2.54
C PRO A 41 3.62 12.09 3.43
N ALA A 42 3.80 12.42 4.71
CA ALA A 42 2.72 12.70 5.65
C ALA A 42 1.89 13.90 5.20
N THR A 43 2.55 14.92 4.67
CA THR A 43 1.91 16.14 4.14
C THR A 43 2.28 16.31 2.66
N PRO A 44 1.55 15.66 1.74
CA PRO A 44 1.79 15.80 0.30
C PRO A 44 1.34 17.18 -0.21
N SER A 45 2.20 17.86 -0.97
CA SER A 45 1.85 19.15 -1.63
C SER A 45 0.76 18.98 -2.70
N ASN A 46 0.64 17.80 -3.31
CA ASN A 46 -0.45 17.43 -4.21
C ASN A 46 -0.90 15.99 -3.88
N PRO A 47 -1.90 15.82 -2.98
CA PRO A 47 -2.31 14.52 -2.48
C PRO A 47 -2.78 13.57 -3.59
N TYR A 48 -3.54 14.10 -4.56
CA TYR A 48 -4.09 13.31 -5.66
C TYR A 48 -2.99 12.72 -6.54
N ARG A 49 -2.06 13.56 -7.02
CA ARG A 49 -0.95 13.10 -7.86
C ARG A 49 -0.05 12.11 -7.10
N ARG A 50 0.25 12.37 -5.83
CA ARG A 50 1.06 11.47 -5.00
C ARG A 50 0.39 10.12 -4.76
N MET A 51 -0.95 10.10 -4.65
CA MET A 51 -1.70 8.85 -4.51
C MET A 51 -1.67 8.03 -5.81
N LEU A 52 -1.76 8.70 -6.97
CA LEU A 52 -1.61 8.04 -8.27
C LEU A 52 -0.20 7.46 -8.44
N ASP A 53 0.85 8.24 -8.14
CA ASP A 53 2.24 7.77 -8.20
C ASP A 53 2.46 6.54 -7.31
N LEU A 54 1.95 6.60 -6.07
CA LEU A 54 1.99 5.48 -5.11
C LEU A 54 1.32 4.23 -5.69
N THR A 55 0.09 4.39 -6.19
CA THR A 55 -0.71 3.29 -6.73
C THR A 55 -0.06 2.65 -7.94
N VAL A 56 0.46 3.46 -8.87
CA VAL A 56 1.15 2.98 -10.07
C VAL A 56 2.43 2.24 -9.71
N ALA A 57 3.23 2.77 -8.77
CA ALA A 57 4.47 2.12 -8.34
C ALA A 57 4.21 0.77 -7.67
N LEU A 58 3.24 0.71 -6.76
CA LEU A 58 2.85 -0.53 -6.09
C LEU A 58 2.29 -1.57 -7.07
N LYS A 59 1.45 -1.15 -8.02
CA LYS A 59 0.93 -2.02 -9.09
C LYS A 59 2.05 -2.56 -9.98
N LYS A 60 3.02 -1.73 -10.34
CA LYS A 60 4.18 -2.13 -11.14
C LYS A 60 5.07 -3.13 -10.40
N ALA A 61 5.18 -2.99 -9.08
CA ALA A 61 5.92 -3.91 -8.22
C ALA A 61 5.10 -5.15 -7.79
N GLY A 62 3.92 -5.36 -8.37
CA GLY A 62 3.15 -6.60 -8.22
C GLY A 62 2.09 -6.59 -7.12
N LEU A 63 1.92 -5.49 -6.39
CA LEU A 63 0.80 -5.37 -5.44
C LEU A 63 -0.50 -5.12 -6.21
N GLN A 64 -1.49 -5.99 -6.02
CA GLN A 64 -2.80 -5.79 -6.63
C GLN A 64 -3.52 -4.59 -5.99
N ILE A 65 -3.66 -3.50 -6.76
CA ILE A 65 -4.39 -2.28 -6.38
C ILE A 65 -5.42 -1.95 -7.49
N PRO A 66 -6.68 -1.60 -7.15
CA PRO A 66 -7.23 -1.42 -5.80
C PRO A 66 -7.29 -2.74 -5.00
N PRO A 67 -7.19 -2.68 -3.66
CA PRO A 67 -7.49 -3.83 -2.85
C PRO A 67 -8.89 -4.35 -3.20
N PRO A 68 -9.09 -5.67 -3.31
CA PRO A 68 -10.38 -6.24 -3.65
C PRO A 68 -11.44 -5.74 -2.66
N SER A 69 -12.64 -5.47 -3.16
CA SER A 69 -13.73 -4.95 -2.33
C SER A 69 -14.02 -5.90 -1.15
N LYS A 70 -14.62 -5.40 -0.07
CA LYS A 70 -15.03 -6.25 1.08
C LYS A 70 -15.83 -7.51 0.67
N LYS A 71 -16.55 -7.46 -0.45
CA LYS A 71 -17.28 -8.62 -1.02
C LYS A 71 -16.33 -9.66 -1.61
N GLU A 72 -15.33 -9.23 -2.36
CA GLU A 72 -14.31 -10.10 -2.97
C GLU A 72 -13.37 -10.71 -1.92
N LEU A 73 -12.94 -9.93 -0.92
CA LEU A 73 -12.16 -10.44 0.22
C LEU A 73 -12.91 -11.54 1.00
N ARG A 74 -14.23 -11.41 1.17
CA ARG A 74 -15.07 -12.45 1.79
C ARG A 74 -15.18 -13.70 0.92
N ALA A 75 -15.23 -13.54 -0.40
CA ALA A 75 -15.27 -14.65 -1.34
C ALA A 75 -13.94 -15.42 -1.33
N GLN A 76 -12.80 -14.72 -1.26
CA GLN A 76 -11.48 -15.33 -1.15
C GLN A 76 -11.36 -16.17 0.15
N ARG A 77 -11.75 -15.60 1.29
CA ARG A 77 -11.73 -16.31 2.60
C ARG A 77 -12.64 -17.54 2.65
N ARG A 78 -13.67 -17.61 1.80
CA ARG A 78 -14.55 -18.78 1.70
C ARG A 78 -13.99 -19.88 0.79
N LYS A 79 -13.03 -19.58 -0.09
CA LYS A 79 -12.37 -20.58 -0.93
C LYS A 79 -11.27 -21.35 -0.20
N ASP A 80 -10.68 -20.76 0.83
CA ASP A 80 -9.65 -21.40 1.66
C ASP A 80 -10.22 -22.27 2.80
N ARG A 81 -11.55 -22.47 2.86
CA ARG A 81 -12.24 -23.33 3.84
C ARG A 81 -13.04 -24.41 3.13
#